data_AF-A0A9C7S8Z7-F1
#
_entry.id   AF-A0A9C7S8Z7-F1
#
_cell.length_a   1.000
_cell.length_b   1.000
_cell.length_c   1.000
_cell.angle_alpha   90.00
_cell.angle_beta   90.00
_cell.angle_gamma   90.00
#
_symmetry.space_group_name_H-M   'P 1'
#
loop_
_entity.id
_entity.type
_entity.pdbx_description
1 polymer ?
#
loop_
_entity_poly.entity_id
_entity_poly.type
_entity_poly.pdbx_seq_one_letter_code
_entity_poly.pdbx_strand_id
1 'polypeptide(L)'
;KKLTIIGVGYRAQVQGKNLNLNLGFSHPVVYAIPEGITIEAPSQTELIVKGADKQKVGQAAAEIRHFRPPEPYKGKGVRYSDEHVARKQAKKK
;
A
#
# COMPACT_ATOMS: atom_id res chain seq x y z
N LYS A 1 -3.96 -2.34 -10.74
CA LYS A 1 -2.70 -1.66 -10.28
C LYS A 1 -2.02 -2.55 -9.25
N LYS A 2 -0.68 -2.64 -9.25
CA LYS A 2 0.09 -3.43 -8.29
C LYS A 2 0.80 -2.50 -7.29
N LEU A 3 0.71 -2.82 -6.02
CA LEU A 3 1.30 -2.10 -4.90
C LEU A 3 2.21 -3.05 -4.12
N THR A 4 3.32 -2.53 -3.65
CA THR A 4 4.29 -3.28 -2.84
C THR A 4 4.49 -2.55 -1.52
N ILE A 5 4.50 -3.31 -0.44
CA ILE A 5 4.71 -2.82 0.92
C ILE A 5 6.13 -3.14 1.34
N ILE A 6 6.87 -2.10 1.73
CA ILE A 6 8.25 -2.21 2.18
C ILE A 6 8.32 -1.76 3.63
N GLY A 7 8.70 -2.66 4.53
CA GLY A 7 8.89 -2.37 5.94
C GLY A 7 8.85 -3.62 6.79
N VAL A 8 9.68 -3.66 7.83
CA VAL A 8 9.67 -4.77 8.78
C VAL A 8 8.39 -4.71 9.61
N GLY A 9 7.64 -5.82 9.64
CA GLY A 9 6.35 -5.90 10.33
C GLY A 9 5.17 -5.31 9.56
N TYR A 10 5.41 -4.77 8.35
CA TYR A 10 4.32 -4.26 7.53
C TYR A 10 3.65 -5.38 6.75
N ARG A 11 2.33 -5.44 6.82
CA ARG A 11 1.53 -6.48 6.16
C ARG A 11 0.16 -5.98 5.76
N ALA A 12 -0.35 -6.53 4.67
CA ALA A 12 -1.72 -6.36 4.24
C ALA A 12 -2.46 -7.69 4.25
N GLN A 13 -3.72 -7.66 4.67
CA GLN A 13 -4.61 -8.81 4.63
C GLN A 13 -5.98 -8.37 4.15
N VAL A 14 -6.49 -9.06 3.13
CA VAL A 14 -7.86 -8.88 2.67
C VAL A 14 -8.78 -9.72 3.56
N GLN A 15 -9.79 -9.08 4.15
CA GLN A 15 -10.80 -9.67 5.02
C GLN A 15 -12.19 -9.36 4.43
N GLY A 16 -12.65 -10.22 3.53
CA GLY A 16 -13.93 -10.03 2.84
C GLY A 16 -13.97 -8.72 2.05
N LYS A 17 -14.80 -7.77 2.51
CA LYS A 17 -14.94 -6.42 1.91
C LYS A 17 -13.98 -5.37 2.49
N ASN A 18 -13.16 -5.74 3.46
CA ASN A 18 -12.23 -4.82 4.12
C ASN A 18 -10.79 -5.24 3.86
N LEU A 19 -9.91 -4.26 3.69
CA LEU A 19 -8.46 -4.44 3.64
C LEU A 19 -7.87 -4.00 4.97
N ASN A 20 -7.28 -4.94 5.71
CA ASN A 20 -6.59 -4.67 6.95
C ASN A 20 -5.09 -4.44 6.68
N LEU A 21 -4.62 -3.25 7.03
CA LEU A 21 -3.26 -2.78 6.82
C LEU A 21 -2.56 -2.58 8.16
N ASN A 22 -1.49 -3.34 8.38
CA ASN A 22 -0.59 -3.13 9.51
C ASN A 22 0.65 -2.42 8.99
N LEU A 23 0.73 -1.09 9.19
CA LEU A 23 1.77 -0.22 8.63
C LEU A 23 2.64 0.43 9.72
N GLY A 24 2.68 -0.18 10.91
CA GLY A 24 3.42 0.34 12.06
C GLY A 24 2.70 1.46 12.84
N PHE A 25 1.39 1.58 12.66
CA PHE A 25 0.52 2.35 13.55
C PHE A 25 0.15 1.53 14.78
N SER A 26 -0.25 2.17 15.87
CA SER A 26 -0.65 1.48 17.11
C SER A 26 -1.89 0.59 16.93
N HIS A 27 -2.79 0.96 16.01
CA HIS A 27 -3.95 0.18 15.61
C HIS A 27 -3.87 -0.22 14.12
N PRO A 28 -4.49 -1.35 13.72
CA PRO A 28 -4.63 -1.69 12.31
C PRO A 28 -5.45 -0.65 11.55
N VAL A 29 -5.02 -0.30 10.35
CA VAL A 29 -5.78 0.58 9.46
C VAL A 29 -6.72 -0.29 8.62
N VAL A 30 -8.02 -0.12 8.80
CA VAL A 30 -9.04 -0.83 8.04
C VAL A 30 -9.52 0.06 6.91
N TYR A 31 -9.27 -0.38 5.67
CA TYR A 31 -9.74 0.29 4.46
C TYR A 31 -10.93 -0.46 3.89
N ALA A 32 -12.09 0.18 3.80
CA ALA A 32 -13.28 -0.41 3.19
C ALA A 32 -13.11 -0.42 1.66
N ILE A 33 -13.24 -1.59 1.03
CA ILE A 33 -13.06 -1.71 -0.41
C ILE A 33 -14.32 -1.13 -1.10
N PRO A 34 -14.18 -0.12 -1.98
CA PRO A 34 -15.33 0.46 -2.66
C PRO A 34 -15.92 -0.53 -3.67
N GLU A 35 -17.22 -0.38 -3.93
CA GLU A 35 -17.95 -1.28 -4.83
C GLU A 35 -17.37 -1.28 -6.26
N GLY A 36 -17.26 -2.47 -6.84
CA GLY A 36 -16.70 -2.67 -8.17
C GLY A 36 -15.16 -2.75 -8.22
N ILE A 37 -14.49 -2.74 -7.06
CA ILE A 37 -13.05 -2.99 -6.93
C ILE A 37 -12.84 -4.31 -6.17
N THR A 38 -11.92 -5.13 -6.66
CA THR A 38 -11.43 -6.32 -5.99
C THR A 38 -9.97 -6.11 -5.62
N ILE A 39 -9.63 -6.31 -4.35
CA ILE A 39 -8.24 -6.28 -3.88
C ILE A 39 -7.82 -7.69 -3.53
N GLU A 40 -6.73 -8.15 -4.11
CA GLU A 40 -6.09 -9.43 -3.83
C GLU A 40 -4.74 -9.18 -3.17
N ALA A 41 -4.43 -9.93 -2.11
CA ALA A 41 -3.13 -9.92 -1.47
C ALA A 41 -2.44 -11.28 -1.68
N PRO A 42 -1.75 -11.51 -2.81
CA PRO A 42 -1.08 -12.78 -3.08
C PRO A 42 0.05 -13.08 -2.10
N SER A 43 0.66 -12.03 -1.53
CA SER A 43 1.63 -12.09 -0.45
C SER A 43 1.26 -11.06 0.60
N GLN A 44 1.75 -11.22 1.84
CA GLN A 44 1.55 -10.24 2.90
C GLN A 44 2.14 -8.86 2.56
N THR A 45 3.09 -8.80 1.63
CA THR A 45 3.77 -7.56 1.19
C THR A 45 3.37 -7.08 -0.19
N GLU A 46 2.47 -7.77 -0.89
CA GLU A 46 2.04 -7.43 -2.25
C GLU A 46 0.52 -7.31 -2.34
N LEU A 47 0.06 -6.28 -3.05
CA LEU A 47 -1.35 -5.97 -3.23
C LEU A 47 -1.65 -5.76 -4.71
N ILE A 48 -2.69 -6.42 -5.19
CA ILE A 48 -3.19 -6.29 -6.56
C ILE A 48 -4.61 -5.71 -6.48
N VAL A 49 -4.76 -4.49 -6.95
CA VAL A 49 -6.05 -3.81 -7.09
C VAL A 49 -6.58 -4.05 -8.50
N LYS A 50 -7.73 -4.71 -8.63
CA LYS A 50 -8.45 -4.98 -9.88
C LYS A 50 -9.82 -4.31 -9.84
N GLY A 51 -10.36 -3.96 -11.00
CA GLY A 51 -11.69 -3.37 -11.11
C GLY A 51 -11.99 -2.99 -12.54
N ALA A 52 -13.27 -2.79 -12.85
CA ALA A 52 -13.72 -2.42 -14.19
C ALA A 52 -13.43 -0.94 -14.50
N ASP A 53 -13.44 -0.08 -13.49
CA ASP A 53 -13.25 1.37 -13.62
C ASP A 53 -11.83 1.79 -13.25
N LYS A 54 -11.11 2.36 -14.24
CA LYS A 54 -9.72 2.81 -14.09
C LYS A 54 -9.58 3.98 -13.10
N GLN A 55 -10.56 4.87 -13.01
CA GLN A 55 -10.54 6.00 -12.08
C GLN A 55 -10.64 5.50 -10.64
N LYS A 56 -11.64 4.65 -10.36
CA LYS A 56 -11.84 4.05 -9.04
C LYS A 56 -10.65 3.19 -8.61
N VAL A 57 -10.08 2.39 -9.52
CA VAL A 57 -8.86 1.61 -9.25
C VAL A 57 -7.67 2.51 -8.93
N GLY A 58 -7.52 3.64 -9.63
CA GLY A 58 -6.49 4.63 -9.36
C GLY A 58 -6.67 5.30 -7.99
N GLN A 59 -7.90 5.70 -7.67
CA GLN A 59 -8.25 6.34 -6.40
C GLN A 59 -7.98 5.41 -5.22
N ALA A 60 -8.50 4.18 -5.26
CA ALA A 60 -8.28 3.21 -4.19
C ALA A 60 -6.78 2.92 -3.97
N ALA A 61 -6.01 2.81 -5.06
CA ALA A 61 -4.57 2.59 -4.96
C ALA A 61 -3.84 3.82 -4.38
N ALA A 62 -4.29 5.04 -4.71
CA ALA A 62 -3.75 6.28 -4.17
C ALA A 62 -4.06 6.44 -2.68
N GLU A 63 -5.29 6.13 -2.26
CA GLU A 63 -5.70 6.14 -0.85
C GLU A 63 -4.89 5.15 -0.01
N ILE A 64 -4.69 3.93 -0.51
CA ILE A 64 -3.85 2.92 0.17
C ILE A 64 -2.40 3.41 0.30
N ARG A 65 -1.85 4.07 -0.74
CA ARG A 65 -0.50 4.68 -0.69
C ARG A 65 -0.43 5.85 0.28
N HIS A 66 -1.51 6.62 0.42
CA HIS A 66 -1.55 7.81 1.27
C HIS A 66 -1.39 7.48 2.77
N PHE A 67 -1.85 6.32 3.23
CA PHE A 67 -1.69 5.93 4.64
C PHE A 67 -0.23 5.86 5.10
N ARG A 68 0.66 5.39 4.23
CA ARG A 68 2.10 5.32 4.54
C ARG A 68 2.91 5.50 3.25
N PRO A 69 3.14 6.75 2.80
CA PRO A 69 3.93 7.00 1.61
C PRO A 69 5.38 6.53 1.80
N PRO A 70 6.11 6.23 0.71
CA PRO A 70 7.48 5.75 0.80
C PRO A 70 8.40 6.84 1.35
N GLU A 71 9.13 6.52 2.42
CA GLU A 71 10.07 7.44 3.07
C GLU A 71 11.30 7.74 2.18
N PRO A 72 11.79 9.00 2.16
CA PRO A 72 12.92 9.40 1.31
C PRO A 72 14.28 8.82 1.71
N TYR A 73 14.43 8.16 2.87
CA TYR A 73 15.73 7.58 3.27
C TYR A 73 15.79 6.09 2.96
N LYS A 74 14.92 5.30 3.61
CA LYS A 74 14.91 3.83 3.46
C LYS A 74 13.88 3.30 2.47
N GLY A 75 13.05 4.17 1.87
CA GLY A 75 11.99 3.75 0.95
C GLY A 75 10.90 2.89 1.62
N LYS A 76 10.80 2.95 2.95
CA LYS A 76 9.79 2.20 3.72
C LYS A 76 8.43 2.84 3.52
N GLY A 77 7.40 2.04 3.31
CA GLY A 77 6.03 2.47 3.05
C GLY A 77 5.37 1.63 1.97
N VAL A 78 4.20 2.09 1.54
CA VAL A 78 3.45 1.52 0.43
C VAL A 78 3.83 2.29 -0.84
N ARG A 79 4.22 1.57 -1.89
CA ARG A 79 4.57 2.16 -3.19
C ARG A 79 3.93 1.39 -4.33
N TYR A 80 3.86 1.98 -5.53
CA TYR A 80 3.54 1.18 -6.71
C TYR A 80 4.71 0.27 -7.06
N SER A 81 4.42 -0.90 -7.64
CA SER A 81 5.48 -1.86 -8.00
C SER A 81 6.44 -1.31 -9.05
N ASP A 82 5.96 -0.42 -9.91
CA ASP A 82 6.68 0.30 -10.97
C ASP A 82 7.23 1.68 -10.53
N GLU A 83 7.02 2.09 -9.27
CA GLU A 83 7.45 3.41 -8.77
C GLU A 83 8.94 3.46 -8.41
N HIS A 84 9.66 4.38 -9.04
CA HIS A 84 11.02 4.73 -8.64
C HIS A 84 11.01 5.72 -7.46
N VAL A 85 11.38 5.23 -6.27
CA VAL A 85 11.48 6.06 -5.06
C VAL A 85 12.89 6.63 -4.94
N ALA A 86 13.03 7.94 -5.12
CA ALA A 86 14.29 8.65 -4.90
C ALA A 86 14.70 8.56 -3.43
N ARG A 87 15.92 8.09 -3.17
CA ARG A 87 16.47 7.93 -1.82
C ARG A 87 17.58 8.93 -1.57
N LYS A 88 17.57 9.57 -0.41
CA LYS A 88 18.62 10.46 0.10
C LYS A 88 19.41 9.75 1.19
N GLN A 89 20.73 9.95 1.19
CA GLN A 89 21.57 9.45 2.27
C GLN A 89 21.31 10.26 3.56
N ALA A 90 21.38 9.59 4.72
CA ALA A 90 21.35 10.27 6.00
C ALA A 90 22.53 11.25 6.13
N LYS A 91 22.34 12.31 6.92
CA LYS A 91 23.41 13.30 7.19
C LYS A 91 24.61 12.56 7.79
N LYS A 92 25.76 12.61 7.11
CA LYS A 92 27.04 12.16 7.67
C LYS A 92 27.46 13.17 8.74
N LYS A 93 27.96 12.66 9.88
CA LYS A 93 28.66 13.47 10.87
C LYS A 93 30.00 13.94 10.31
#